data_AF-A0A963BBW0-F1
#
_entry.id   AF-A0A963BBW0-F1
#
_cell.length_a   1.000
_cell.length_b   1.000
_cell.length_c   1.000
_cell.angle_alpha   90.00
_cell.angle_beta   90.00
_cell.angle_gamma   90.00
#
_symmetry.space_group_name_H-M   'P 1'
#
loop_
_entity.id
_entity.type
_entity.pdbx_description
1 polymer ?
#
loop_
_entity_poly.entity_id
_entity_poly.type
_entity_poly.pdbx_seq_one_letter_code
_entity_poly.pdbx_strand_id
1 'polypeptide(L)'
;MVAELSGRVEEIFPWDLTEEIDSDRPPLLLDIRCESEFEQAHIEGSLSVPRGILEIAVDYGYDETVPELAEARDRRVVVICRSGNRSMLAGRTLQLLGFRHVASLKTGLRGWNDYEQPMVDGEGRELDADDVDTLFTPRLSPAQMGPQRSRAA
;
A
#
# COMPACT_ATOMS: atom_id res chain seq x y z
N MET A 1 23.54 -17.62 -2.18
CA MET A 1 24.09 -16.24 -2.10
C MET A 1 22.95 -15.23 -2.29
N VAL A 2 21.98 -15.19 -1.37
CA VAL A 2 20.92 -14.15 -1.25
C VAL A 2 20.47 -14.08 0.22
N ALA A 3 21.41 -14.28 1.14
CA ALA A 3 21.16 -14.20 2.58
C ALA A 3 21.78 -12.94 3.21
N GLU A 4 22.49 -12.12 2.40
CA GLU A 4 23.23 -10.94 2.85
C GLU A 4 22.81 -9.67 2.09
N LEU A 5 21.50 -9.47 1.95
CA LEU A 5 20.96 -8.12 1.73
C LEU A 5 20.08 -7.80 2.93
N SER A 6 20.74 -7.55 4.06
CA SER A 6 20.07 -6.98 5.23
C SER A 6 19.52 -5.61 4.82
N GLY A 7 18.19 -5.50 4.86
CA GLY A 7 17.42 -4.35 4.42
C GLY A 7 15.97 -4.78 4.26
N ARG A 8 15.34 -5.25 5.35
CA ARG A 8 13.89 -5.41 5.35
C ARG A 8 13.31 -4.02 5.08
N VAL A 9 12.35 -3.96 4.16
CA VAL A 9 11.52 -2.76 4.02
C VAL A 9 10.92 -2.49 5.39
N GLU A 10 11.04 -1.24 5.84
CA GLU A 10 10.46 -0.83 7.11
C GLU A 10 8.96 -1.05 7.08
N GLU A 11 8.38 -1.51 8.18
CA GLU A 11 6.93 -1.64 8.30
C GLU A 11 6.44 -0.58 9.28
N ILE A 12 5.48 0.23 8.85
CA ILE A 12 4.82 1.23 9.69
C ILE A 12 3.41 0.75 10.01
N PHE A 13 2.98 0.87 11.26
CA PHE A 13 1.62 0.52 11.65
C PHE A 13 0.63 1.67 11.35
N PRO A 14 -0.67 1.38 11.21
CA PRO A 14 -1.67 2.41 10.91
C PRO A 14 -1.64 3.62 11.85
N TRP A 15 -1.57 3.41 13.17
CA TRP A 15 -1.55 4.50 14.15
C TRP A 15 -0.30 5.39 14.03
N ASP A 16 0.88 4.79 13.77
CA ASP A 16 2.13 5.54 13.57
C ASP A 16 2.06 6.35 12.26
N LEU A 17 1.44 5.80 11.22
CA LEU A 17 1.27 6.49 9.95
C LEU A 17 0.31 7.69 10.07
N THR A 18 -0.78 7.56 10.83
CA THR A 18 -1.69 8.68 11.10
C THR A 18 -0.93 9.86 11.72
N GLU A 19 -0.05 9.60 12.70
CA GLU A 19 0.81 10.63 13.29
C GLU A 19 1.82 11.23 12.27
N GLU A 20 2.41 10.40 11.39
CA GLU A 20 3.32 10.88 10.35
C GLU A 20 2.60 11.78 9.32
N ILE A 21 1.35 11.49 8.98
CA ILE A 21 0.52 12.27 8.03
C ILE A 21 0.22 13.67 8.58
N ASP A 22 0.00 13.81 9.88
CA ASP A 22 -0.30 15.10 10.52
C ASP A 22 0.96 15.92 10.85
N SER A 23 2.15 15.43 10.50
CA SER A 23 3.42 16.11 10.77
C SER A 23 3.73 17.27 9.82
N ASP A 24 4.69 18.13 10.17
CA ASP A 24 5.18 19.22 9.30
C ASP A 24 5.76 18.72 7.95
N ARG A 25 6.11 17.43 7.86
CA ARG A 25 6.71 16.81 6.68
C ARG A 25 6.04 15.45 6.42
N PRO A 26 4.79 15.45 5.91
CA PRO A 26 4.06 14.22 5.69
C PRO A 26 4.74 13.32 4.67
N PRO A 27 4.64 11.99 4.83
CA PRO A 27 5.13 11.04 3.85
C PRO A 27 4.33 11.12 2.54
N LEU A 28 4.96 10.74 1.44
CA LEU A 28 4.23 10.42 0.21
C LEU A 28 3.56 9.06 0.40
N LEU A 29 2.23 9.04 0.34
CA LEU A 29 1.43 7.82 0.38
C LEU A 29 1.29 7.27 -1.03
N LEU A 30 1.75 6.04 -1.26
CA LEU A 30 1.75 5.39 -2.58
C LEU A 30 0.89 4.14 -2.57
N ASP A 31 -0.31 4.20 -3.15
CA ASP A 31 -1.16 3.02 -3.33
C ASP A 31 -0.82 2.30 -4.64
N ILE A 32 -0.43 1.03 -4.51
CA ILE A 32 -0.02 0.19 -5.64
C ILE A 32 -1.07 -0.84 -6.09
N ARG A 33 -2.29 -0.72 -5.57
CA ARG A 33 -3.44 -1.54 -6.00
C ARG A 33 -3.90 -1.17 -7.40
N CYS A 34 -4.85 -1.92 -7.97
CA CYS A 34 -5.44 -1.52 -9.24
C CYS A 34 -6.33 -0.28 -9.05
N GLU A 35 -6.55 0.46 -10.14
CA GLU A 35 -7.34 1.69 -10.14
C GLU A 35 -8.74 1.49 -9.54
N SER A 36 -9.43 0.42 -9.92
CA SER A 36 -10.75 0.11 -9.33
C SER A 36 -10.71 -0.19 -7.83
N GLU A 37 -9.62 -0.76 -7.30
CA GLU A 37 -9.46 -0.95 -5.85
C GLU A 37 -9.27 0.42 -5.15
N PHE A 38 -8.58 1.36 -5.80
CA PHE A 38 -8.31 2.71 -5.31
C PHE A 38 -9.58 3.58 -5.32
N GLU A 39 -10.31 3.59 -6.42
CA GLU A 39 -11.57 4.33 -6.58
C GLU A 39 -12.64 3.94 -5.56
N GLN A 40 -12.65 2.67 -5.14
CA GLN A 40 -13.62 2.20 -4.14
C GLN A 40 -13.31 2.69 -2.74
N ALA A 41 -12.04 2.70 -2.34
CA ALA A 41 -11.61 3.11 -0.99
C ALA A 41 -10.09 3.28 -0.96
N HIS A 42 -9.59 4.45 -0.54
CA HIS A 42 -8.16 4.74 -0.35
C HIS A 42 -7.94 5.73 0.81
N ILE A 43 -6.68 5.93 1.22
CA ILE A 43 -6.33 6.96 2.19
C ILE A 43 -6.30 8.31 1.48
N GLU A 44 -6.93 9.32 2.04
CA GLU A 44 -6.93 10.67 1.46
C GLU A 44 -5.49 11.16 1.20
N GLY A 45 -5.28 11.83 0.05
CA GLY A 45 -3.97 12.33 -0.35
C GLY A 45 -2.99 11.27 -0.87
N SER A 46 -3.42 10.01 -0.99
CA SER A 46 -2.58 8.96 -1.59
C SER A 46 -2.49 9.05 -3.12
N LEU A 47 -1.30 8.75 -3.63
CA LEU A 47 -1.01 8.66 -5.05
C LEU A 47 -1.27 7.24 -5.55
N SER A 48 -2.12 7.10 -6.57
CA SER A 48 -2.41 5.81 -7.20
C SER A 48 -1.40 5.49 -8.30
N VAL A 49 -0.55 4.47 -8.09
CA VAL A 49 0.38 3.96 -9.11
C VAL A 49 0.34 2.44 -9.08
N PRO A 50 -0.45 1.79 -9.96
CA PRO A 50 -0.58 0.35 -9.98
C PRO A 50 0.76 -0.38 -10.04
N ARG A 51 0.92 -1.46 -9.27
CA ARG A 51 2.18 -2.21 -9.19
C ARG A 51 2.80 -2.54 -10.55
N GLY A 52 1.99 -2.82 -11.57
CA GLY A 52 2.46 -3.24 -12.89
C GLY A 52 3.26 -2.19 -13.66
N ILE A 53 3.13 -0.91 -13.32
CA ILE A 53 3.85 0.20 -13.97
C ILE A 53 4.85 0.88 -13.04
N LEU A 54 5.06 0.36 -11.84
CA LEU A 54 5.81 1.06 -10.80
C LEU A 54 7.24 1.41 -11.23
N GLU A 55 7.94 0.48 -11.88
CA GLU A 55 9.33 0.65 -12.32
C GLU A 55 9.51 1.77 -13.35
N ILE A 56 8.50 2.00 -14.21
CA ILE A 56 8.53 3.07 -15.22
C ILE A 56 7.97 4.38 -14.69
N ALA A 57 6.98 4.31 -13.79
CA ALA A 57 6.34 5.49 -13.21
C ALA A 57 7.27 6.29 -12.29
N VAL A 58 8.29 5.65 -11.70
CA VAL A 58 9.24 6.28 -10.79
C VAL A 58 10.41 6.98 -11.51
N ASP A 59 10.52 6.88 -12.82
CA ASP A 59 11.63 7.44 -13.59
C ASP A 59 11.12 8.35 -14.70
N TYR A 60 11.98 9.25 -15.18
CA TYR A 60 11.62 10.18 -16.26
C TYR A 60 11.83 9.55 -17.64
N GLY A 61 11.01 9.98 -18.61
CA GLY A 61 11.14 9.58 -20.01
C GLY A 61 10.14 8.52 -20.47
N TYR A 62 9.14 8.22 -19.65
CA TYR A 62 8.01 7.34 -19.96
C TYR A 62 6.69 8.10 -19.97
N ASP A 63 5.70 7.65 -20.75
CA ASP A 63 4.36 8.25 -20.74
C ASP A 63 3.67 8.04 -19.38
N GLU A 64 4.04 6.98 -18.66
CA GLU A 64 3.57 6.62 -17.33
C GLU A 64 4.34 7.31 -16.19
N THR A 65 5.32 8.18 -16.51
CA THR A 65 6.09 8.92 -15.51
C THR A 65 5.14 9.65 -14.58
N VAL A 66 5.31 9.47 -13.27
CA VAL A 66 4.63 10.27 -12.26
C VAL A 66 5.64 11.22 -11.64
N PRO A 67 5.65 12.52 -12.02
CA PRO A 67 6.69 13.45 -11.62
C PRO A 67 6.88 13.54 -10.11
N GLU A 68 5.78 13.55 -9.34
CA GLU A 68 5.86 13.60 -7.88
C GLU A 68 6.62 12.39 -7.29
N LEU A 69 6.42 11.20 -7.87
CA LEU A 69 7.10 9.98 -7.44
C LEU A 69 8.55 9.94 -7.93
N ALA A 70 8.81 10.40 -9.15
CA ALA A 70 10.17 10.48 -9.70
C ALA A 70 11.08 11.42 -8.89
N GLU A 71 10.53 12.51 -8.35
CA GLU A 71 11.22 13.47 -7.49
C GLU A 71 11.36 12.99 -6.03
N ALA A 72 10.63 11.94 -5.63
CA ALA A 72 10.51 11.49 -4.25
C ALA A 72 11.62 10.52 -3.78
N ARG A 73 12.76 10.41 -4.49
CA ARG A 73 13.87 9.49 -4.13
C ARG A 73 14.38 9.69 -2.70
N ASP A 74 14.29 10.94 -2.24
CA ASP A 74 14.80 11.41 -0.94
C ASP A 74 13.68 11.67 0.06
N ARG A 75 12.41 11.58 -0.38
CA ARG A 75 11.23 11.74 0.46
C ARG A 75 10.92 10.43 1.19
N ARG A 76 10.25 10.55 2.32
CA ARG A 76 9.61 9.43 3.01
C ARG A 76 8.46 8.94 2.13
N VAL A 77 8.49 7.68 1.71
CA VAL A 77 7.45 7.04 0.89
C VAL A 77 6.87 5.86 1.66
N VAL A 78 5.54 5.86 1.84
CA VAL A 78 4.81 4.76 2.48
C VAL A 78 3.99 4.05 1.43
N VAL A 79 4.36 2.80 1.14
CA VAL A 79 3.70 1.98 0.12
C VAL A 79 2.52 1.26 0.74
N ILE A 80 1.38 1.37 0.07
CA ILE A 80 0.09 0.88 0.52
C ILE A 80 -0.40 -0.19 -0.47
N CYS A 81 -0.96 -1.24 0.10
CA CYS A 81 -1.75 -2.20 -0.67
C CYS A 81 -2.89 -2.73 0.21
N ARG A 82 -3.63 -3.73 -0.28
CA ARG A 82 -4.77 -4.28 0.47
C ARG A 82 -4.40 -4.89 1.83
N SER A 83 -3.27 -5.61 1.92
CA SER A 83 -2.96 -6.45 3.11
C SER A 83 -1.50 -6.41 3.57
N GLY A 84 -0.69 -5.48 3.08
CA GLY A 84 0.75 -5.34 3.39
C GLY A 84 1.70 -6.21 2.54
N ASN A 85 1.22 -7.29 1.92
CA ASN A 85 2.11 -8.23 1.21
C ASN A 85 2.67 -7.68 -0.12
N ARG A 86 1.82 -7.05 -0.94
CA ARG A 86 2.24 -6.46 -2.23
C ARG A 86 3.15 -5.26 -1.98
N SER A 87 2.83 -4.44 -0.99
CA SER A 87 3.57 -3.22 -0.65
C SER A 87 4.97 -3.53 -0.13
N MET A 88 5.17 -4.64 0.60
CA MET A 88 6.52 -5.07 0.99
C MET A 88 7.42 -5.39 -0.22
N LEU A 89 6.88 -6.08 -1.22
CA LEU A 89 7.64 -6.40 -2.44
C LEU A 89 7.92 -5.15 -3.27
N ALA A 90 6.93 -4.28 -3.40
CA ALA A 90 7.06 -3.01 -4.11
C ALA A 90 8.04 -2.05 -3.41
N GLY A 91 7.97 -1.95 -2.08
CA GLY A 91 8.91 -1.13 -1.31
C GLY A 91 10.35 -1.61 -1.48
N ARG A 92 10.56 -2.93 -1.61
CA ARG A 92 11.88 -3.47 -1.91
C ARG A 92 12.35 -3.10 -3.31
N THR A 93 11.45 -3.14 -4.30
CA THR A 93 11.74 -2.64 -5.65
C THR A 93 12.14 -1.17 -5.62
N LEU A 94 11.40 -0.31 -4.90
CA LEU A 94 11.73 1.11 -4.77
C LEU A 94 13.11 1.35 -4.13
N GLN A 95 13.45 0.59 -3.08
CA GLN A 95 14.79 0.65 -2.48
C GLN A 95 15.89 0.31 -3.50
N LEU A 96 15.68 -0.72 -4.33
CA LEU A 96 16.63 -1.09 -5.39
C LEU A 96 16.74 -0.03 -6.49
N LEU A 97 15.67 0.73 -6.73
CA LEU A 97 15.64 1.82 -7.69
C LEU A 97 16.19 3.14 -7.13
N GLY A 98 16.62 3.17 -5.86
CA GLY A 98 17.31 4.32 -5.26
C GLY A 98 16.46 5.17 -4.31
N PHE A 99 15.24 4.76 -3.97
CA PHE A 99 14.48 5.42 -2.90
C PHE A 99 15.09 5.08 -1.54
N ARG A 100 15.42 6.12 -0.76
CA ARG A 100 16.17 5.93 0.49
C ARG A 100 15.29 5.69 1.71
N HIS A 101 14.07 6.22 1.72
CA HIS A 101 13.18 6.22 2.88
C HIS A 101 11.84 5.56 2.54
N VAL A 102 11.85 4.23 2.40
CA VAL A 102 10.67 3.45 2.01
C VAL A 102 10.16 2.61 3.17
N ALA A 103 8.89 2.79 3.51
CA ALA A 103 8.14 1.92 4.40
C ALA A 103 6.97 1.27 3.67
N SER A 104 6.51 0.12 4.16
CA SER A 104 5.25 -0.51 3.78
C SER A 104 4.25 -0.32 4.91
N LEU A 105 3.02 0.07 4.58
CA LEU A 105 1.93 0.04 5.56
C LEU A 105 1.67 -1.41 5.98
N LYS A 106 1.96 -1.70 7.24
CA LYS A 106 1.73 -3.00 7.86
C LYS A 106 0.25 -3.29 7.82
N THR A 107 -0.12 -4.55 7.58
CA THR A 107 -1.52 -5.00 7.41
C THR A 107 -2.30 -4.35 6.25
N GLY A 108 -1.70 -3.39 5.53
CA GLY A 108 -2.33 -2.68 4.41
C GLY A 108 -3.59 -1.91 4.81
N LEU A 109 -4.42 -1.58 3.82
CA LEU A 109 -5.68 -0.87 4.06
C LEU A 109 -6.71 -1.65 4.87
N ARG A 110 -6.63 -2.99 4.86
CA ARG A 110 -7.44 -3.78 5.78
C ARG A 110 -7.14 -3.40 7.22
N GLY A 111 -5.86 -3.37 7.59
CA GLY A 111 -5.46 -2.95 8.92
C GLY A 111 -5.82 -1.49 9.21
N TRP A 112 -5.66 -0.61 8.22
CA TRP A 112 -6.10 0.78 8.33
C TRP A 112 -7.60 0.88 8.73
N ASN A 113 -8.45 0.12 8.04
CA ASN A 113 -9.88 0.02 8.36
C ASN A 113 -10.16 -0.66 9.70
N ASP A 114 -9.43 -1.73 10.05
CA ASP A 114 -9.57 -2.45 11.33
C ASP A 114 -9.30 -1.54 12.55
N TYR A 115 -8.54 -0.44 12.36
CA TYR A 115 -8.31 0.59 13.39
C TYR A 115 -9.16 1.85 13.19
N GLU A 116 -10.26 1.74 12.44
CA GLU A 116 -11.26 2.78 12.21
C GLU A 116 -10.64 4.10 11.68
N GLN A 117 -9.55 3.99 10.92
CA GLN A 117 -8.90 5.15 10.33
C GLN A 117 -9.67 5.61 9.08
N PRO A 118 -9.76 6.92 8.82
CA PRO A 118 -10.61 7.46 7.76
C PRO A 118 -10.13 7.02 6.37
N MET A 119 -11.08 6.75 5.49
CA MET A 119 -10.87 6.42 4.08
C MET A 119 -11.87 7.17 3.21
N VAL A 120 -11.48 7.42 1.97
CA VAL A 120 -12.31 8.11 0.97
C VAL A 120 -12.48 7.28 -0.29
N ASP A 121 -13.55 7.51 -1.03
CA ASP A 121 -13.74 6.99 -2.39
C ASP A 121 -13.08 7.91 -3.45
N GLY A 122 -13.19 7.53 -4.72
CA GLY A 122 -12.67 8.32 -5.85
C GLY A 122 -13.30 9.71 -6.03
N GLU A 123 -14.41 10.00 -5.35
CA GLU A 123 -15.03 11.34 -5.32
C GLU A 123 -14.62 12.14 -4.07
N GLY A 124 -13.77 11.56 -3.21
CA GLY A 124 -13.29 12.19 -1.97
C GLY A 124 -14.31 12.13 -0.83
N ARG A 125 -15.33 11.27 -0.91
CA ARG A 125 -16.32 11.12 0.18
C ARG A 125 -15.80 10.15 1.23
N GLU A 126 -15.93 10.53 2.49
CA GLU A 126 -15.63 9.65 3.62
C GLU A 126 -16.50 8.39 3.59
N LEU A 127 -15.88 7.26 3.89
CA LEU A 127 -16.52 5.95 3.90
C LEU A 127 -16.74 5.45 5.32
N ASP A 128 -17.85 4.74 5.53
CA ASP A 128 -18.13 4.03 6.77
C ASP A 128 -17.28 2.75 6.87
N ALA A 129 -16.76 2.45 8.07
CA ALA A 129 -15.86 1.32 8.28
C ALA A 129 -16.51 -0.04 7.99
N ASP A 130 -17.82 -0.18 8.21
CA ASP A 130 -18.57 -1.41 7.96
C ASP A 130 -18.74 -1.66 6.44
N ASP A 131 -18.97 -0.58 5.68
CA ASP A 131 -19.04 -0.64 4.22
C ASP A 131 -17.68 -1.07 3.64
N VAL A 132 -16.59 -0.56 4.19
CA VAL A 132 -15.22 -0.88 3.77
C VAL A 132 -14.83 -2.32 4.14
N ASP A 133 -15.24 -2.85 5.30
CA ASP A 133 -14.96 -4.25 5.67
C ASP A 133 -15.61 -5.24 4.68
N THR A 134 -16.80 -4.88 4.18
CA THR A 134 -17.49 -5.64 3.13
C THR A 134 -16.70 -5.67 1.82
N LEU A 135 -15.98 -4.59 1.49
CA LEU A 135 -15.10 -4.53 0.31
C LEU A 135 -13.86 -5.42 0.46
N PHE A 136 -13.31 -5.52 1.67
CA PHE A 136 -12.11 -6.32 1.94
C PHE A 136 -12.38 -7.80 2.21
N THR A 137 -13.64 -8.18 2.42
CA THR A 137 -14.06 -9.56 2.65
C THR A 137 -13.73 -10.47 1.45
N PRO A 138 -12.88 -11.50 1.62
CA PRO A 138 -12.54 -12.42 0.55
C PRO A 138 -13.73 -13.26 0.08
N ARG A 139 -14.05 -13.19 -1.21
CA ARG A 139 -15.08 -14.04 -1.85
C ARG A 139 -14.40 -15.27 -2.45
N LEU A 140 -14.15 -16.27 -1.62
CA LEU A 140 -13.47 -17.51 -2.03
C LEU A 140 -14.50 -18.55 -2.50
N SER A 141 -14.28 -19.11 -3.69
CA SER A 141 -15.00 -20.29 -4.16
C SER A 141 -14.52 -21.57 -3.46
N PRO A 142 -15.29 -22.68 -3.51
CA PRO A 142 -14.88 -23.95 -2.91
C PRO A 142 -13.53 -24.48 -3.42
N ALA A 143 -13.19 -24.26 -4.69
CA ALA A 143 -11.91 -24.62 -5.26
C ALA A 143 -10.73 -23.78 -4.70
N GLN A 144 -11.01 -22.57 -4.21
CA GLN A 144 -10.01 -21.63 -3.68
C GLN A 144 -9.82 -21.77 -2.16
N MET A 145 -10.72 -22.44 -1.43
CA MET A 145 -10.59 -22.65 0.01
C MET A 145 -9.43 -23.59 0.41
N GLY A 146 -8.79 -24.23 -0.58
CA GLY A 146 -7.76 -25.24 -0.35
C GLY A 146 -8.33 -26.51 0.31
N PRO A 147 -7.49 -27.52 0.56
CA PRO A 147 -7.92 -28.69 1.32
C PRO A 147 -8.29 -28.25 2.74
N GLN A 148 -9.51 -28.58 3.18
CA GLN A 148 -9.93 -28.37 4.57
C GLN A 148 -8.97 -29.13 5.47
N ARG A 149 -8.16 -28.41 6.23
CA ARG A 149 -7.32 -29.02 7.27
C ARG A 149 -8.28 -29.62 8.29
N SER A 150 -8.45 -30.94 8.22
CA SER A 150 -9.02 -31.72 9.31
C SER A 150 -8.24 -31.37 10.58
N ARG A 151 -8.87 -30.63 11.49
CA ARG A 151 -8.38 -30.53 12.86
C ARG A 151 -8.60 -31.91 13.48
N ALA A 152 -7.56 -32.74 13.45
CA ALA A 152 -7.50 -33.90 14.33
C ALA A 152 -7.55 -33.37 15.77
N ALA A 153 -8.53 -33.87 16.52
CA ALA A 153 -8.75 -33.62 17.93
C ALA A 153 -7.60 -34.14 18.80
#